data_AF-A0AB36ENJ0-F1
#
_entry.id   AF-A0AB36ENJ0-F1
#
_cell.length_a   1.000
_cell.length_b   1.000
_cell.length_c   1.000
_cell.angle_alpha   90.00
_cell.angle_beta   90.00
_cell.angle_gamma   90.00
#
_symmetry.space_group_name_H-M   'P 1'
#
loop_
_entity.id
_entity.type
_entity.pdbx_description
1 polymer ?
#
loop_
_entity_poly.entity_id
_entity_poly.type
_entity_poly.pdbx_seq_one_letter_code
_entity_poly.pdbx_strand_id
1 'polypeptide(L)'
;MPEIHLSEQDEKFIEEQVAAGVYSDADAVIHASLQLLSSDEGRIVQLRNMIREADEEFERGEYVTFTTADDLTAYIIERARNEK
;
A
#
# COMPACT_ATOMS: atom_id res chain seq x y z
N MET A 1 5.14 22.51 10.72
CA MET A 1 4.81 21.21 10.12
C MET A 1 6.09 20.42 9.95
N PRO A 2 6.05 19.08 9.99
CA PRO A 2 7.16 18.28 9.48
C PRO A 2 7.39 18.63 8.01
N GLU A 3 8.65 18.69 7.59
CA GLU A 3 9.01 18.84 6.19
C GLU A 3 8.86 17.47 5.51
N ILE A 4 8.01 17.40 4.48
CA ILE A 4 7.73 16.18 3.72
C ILE A 4 8.32 16.38 2.33
N HIS A 5 9.26 15.51 1.95
CA HIS A 5 9.77 15.47 0.59
C HIS A 5 8.93 14.49 -0.22
N LEU A 6 8.29 15.01 -1.27
CA LEU A 6 7.47 14.24 -2.18
C LEU A 6 8.29 13.84 -3.41
N SER A 7 7.82 12.83 -4.13
CA SER A 7 8.35 12.55 -5.45
C SER A 7 7.90 13.63 -6.44
N GLU A 8 8.65 13.85 -7.53
CA GLU A 8 8.25 14.79 -8.59
C GLU A 8 6.84 14.48 -9.15
N GLN A 9 6.46 13.21 -9.16
CA GLN A 9 5.14 12.77 -9.62
C GLN A 9 4.03 13.20 -8.65
N ASP A 10 4.25 13.07 -7.35
CA ASP A 10 3.27 13.44 -6.33
C ASP A 10 3.12 14.96 -6.22
N GLU A 11 4.22 15.71 -6.35
CA GLU A 11 4.20 17.18 -6.40
C GLU A 11 3.35 17.66 -7.58
N LYS A 12 3.58 17.09 -8.77
CA LYS A 12 2.81 17.42 -9.97
C LYS A 12 1.32 17.10 -9.81
N PHE A 13 0.98 15.97 -9.17
CA PHE A 13 -0.40 15.63 -8.88
C PHE A 13 -1.06 16.69 -7.98
N ILE A 14 -0.38 17.13 -6.91
CA ILE A 14 -0.89 18.17 -6.02
C ILE A 14 -1.10 19.49 -6.78
N GLU A 15 -0.13 19.90 -7.60
CA GLU A 15 -0.23 21.12 -8.42
C GLU A 15 -1.43 21.07 -9.37
N GLU A 16 -1.66 19.94 -10.05
CA GLU A 16 -2.80 19.76 -10.95
C GLU A 16 -4.14 19.86 -10.22
N GLN A 17 -4.24 19.30 -9.01
CA GLN A 17 -5.46 19.35 -8.20
C GLN A 17 -5.79 20.77 -7.71
N VAL A 18 -4.77 21.55 -7.32
CA VAL A 18 -4.92 22.95 -6.93
C VAL A 18 -5.25 23.82 -8.14
N ALA A 19 -4.55 23.64 -9.26
CA ALA A 19 -4.78 24.38 -10.50
C ALA A 19 -6.19 24.12 -11.06
N ALA A 20 -6.72 22.92 -10.90
CA ALA A 20 -8.10 22.57 -11.25
C ALA A 20 -9.15 23.15 -10.29
N GLY A 21 -8.74 23.77 -9.19
CA GLY A 21 -9.63 24.35 -8.17
C GLY A 21 -10.37 23.31 -7.33
N VAL A 22 -9.92 22.04 -7.35
CA VAL A 22 -10.50 20.96 -6.55
C VAL A 22 -10.17 21.16 -5.07
N TYR A 23 -8.97 21.67 -4.79
CA TYR A 23 -8.49 22.02 -3.45
C TYR A 23 -7.93 23.44 -3.44
N SER A 24 -7.98 24.11 -2.28
CA SER A 24 -7.50 25.49 -2.13
C SER A 24 -5.99 25.64 -2.23
N ASP A 25 -5.25 24.62 -1.75
CA ASP A 25 -3.80 24.62 -1.61
C ASP A 25 -3.30 23.18 -1.42
N ALA A 26 -1.96 23.04 -1.40
CA ALA A 26 -1.30 21.75 -1.23
C ALA A 26 -1.63 21.09 0.13
N ASP A 27 -1.76 21.88 1.19
CA ASP A 27 -2.06 21.36 2.53
C ASP A 27 -3.44 20.70 2.55
N ALA A 28 -4.44 21.29 1.88
CA ALA A 28 -5.77 20.73 1.73
C ALA A 28 -5.77 19.38 0.98
N VAL A 29 -4.94 19.25 -0.06
CA VAL A 29 -4.76 17.98 -0.80
C VAL A 29 -4.15 16.91 0.11
N ILE A 30 -3.09 17.25 0.84
CA ILE A 30 -2.41 16.33 1.77
C ILE A 30 -3.37 15.90 2.88
N HIS A 31 -4.11 16.85 3.47
CA HIS A 31 -5.04 16.55 4.56
C HIS A 31 -6.18 15.61 4.12
N ALA A 32 -6.76 15.87 2.95
CA ALA A 32 -7.80 15.02 2.37
C ALA A 32 -7.25 13.62 2.03
N SER A 33 -6.02 13.53 1.54
CA SER A 33 -5.36 12.26 1.23
C SER A 33 -5.10 11.43 2.50
N LEU A 34 -4.63 12.06 3.58
CA LEU A 34 -4.46 11.40 4.87
C LEU A 34 -5.80 10.96 5.48
N GLN A 35 -6.85 11.78 5.35
CA GLN A 35 -8.19 11.39 5.78
C GLN A 35 -8.69 10.19 4.99
N LEU A 36 -8.52 10.18 3.66
CA LEU A 36 -8.90 9.06 2.81
C LEU A 36 -8.15 7.79 3.23
N LEU A 37 -6.83 7.86 3.43
CA LEU A 37 -6.02 6.73 3.90
C LEU A 37 -6.50 6.19 5.26
N SER A 38 -6.98 7.07 6.14
CA SER A 38 -7.52 6.69 7.46
C SER A 38 -8.97 6.18 7.42
N SER A 39 -9.66 6.34 6.30
CA SER A 39 -11.07 5.99 6.14
C SER A 39 -11.29 4.51 5.80
N ASP A 40 -12.51 4.03 6.01
CA ASP A 40 -12.90 2.67 5.59
C ASP A 40 -12.74 2.48 4.07
N GLU A 41 -12.97 3.53 3.27
CA GLU A 41 -12.77 3.51 1.83
C GLU A 41 -11.28 3.35 1.48
N GLY A 42 -10.39 4.07 2.17
CA GLY A 42 -8.94 3.89 2.03
C GLY A 42 -8.48 2.48 2.39
N ARG A 43 -9.04 1.89 3.46
CA ARG A 43 -8.75 0.50 3.83
C ARG A 43 -9.22 -0.50 2.77
N ILE A 44 -10.39 -0.27 2.15
CA ILE A 44 -10.89 -1.09 1.05
C ILE A 44 -9.98 -0.98 -0.18
N VAL A 45 -9.55 0.23 -0.54
CA VAL A 45 -8.61 0.45 -1.65
C VAL A 45 -7.28 -0.26 -1.39
N GLN A 46 -6.74 -0.14 -0.17
CA GLN A 46 -5.52 -0.85 0.22
C GLN A 46 -5.70 -2.38 0.12
N LEU A 47 -6.80 -2.92 0.63
CA LEU A 47 -7.08 -4.36 0.54
C LEU A 47 -7.16 -4.83 -0.92
N ARG A 48 -7.80 -4.07 -1.80
CA ARG A 48 -7.87 -4.39 -3.24
C ARG A 48 -6.48 -4.39 -3.89
N ASN A 49 -5.61 -3.45 -3.52
CA ASN A 49 -4.24 -3.41 -4.01
C ASN A 49 -3.43 -4.62 -3.53
N MET A 50 -3.56 -5.02 -2.26
CA MET A 50 -2.92 -6.22 -1.73
C MET A 50 -3.39 -7.49 -2.43
N ILE A 51 -4.69 -7.61 -2.72
CA ILE A 51 -5.23 -8.75 -3.47
C ILE A 51 -4.65 -8.79 -4.88
N ARG A 52 -4.63 -7.65 -5.59
CA ARG A 52 -4.05 -7.58 -6.94
C ARG A 52 -2.58 -7.98 -6.96
N GLU A 53 -1.79 -7.48 -6.01
CA GLU A 53 -0.39 -7.85 -5.87
C GLU A 53 -0.21 -9.35 -5.63
N ALA A 54 -1.01 -9.93 -4.72
CA ALA A 54 -1.01 -11.36 -4.45
C ALA A 54 -1.44 -12.20 -5.67
N ASP A 55 -2.42 -11.73 -6.46
CA ASP A 55 -2.83 -12.38 -7.71
C ASP A 55 -1.68 -12.36 -8.74
N GLU A 56 -1.00 -11.21 -8.89
CA GLU A 56 0.16 -11.08 -9.77
C GLU A 56 1.33 -11.99 -9.32
N GLU A 57 1.59 -12.11 -8.01
CA GLU A 57 2.55 -13.07 -7.44
C GLU A 57 2.15 -14.52 -7.73
N PHE A 58 0.86 -14.84 -7.56
CA PHE A 58 0.33 -16.18 -7.82
C PHE A 58 0.51 -16.57 -9.30
N GLU A 59 0.21 -15.67 -10.23
CA GLU A 59 0.42 -15.88 -11.67
C GLU A 59 1.89 -16.10 -12.03
N ARG A 60 2.83 -15.43 -11.33
CA ARG A 60 4.27 -15.66 -11.49
C ARG A 60 4.77 -16.97 -10.87
N GLY A 61 3.92 -17.68 -10.12
CA GLY A 61 4.31 -18.88 -9.39
C GLY A 61 5.06 -18.59 -8.09
N GLU A 62 5.00 -17.35 -7.59
CA GLU A 62 5.65 -16.88 -6.37
C GLU A 62 4.81 -17.23 -5.14
N TYR A 63 4.45 -18.51 -4.99
CA TYR A 63 3.67 -19.01 -3.86
C TYR A 63 4.25 -20.29 -3.28
N VAL A 64 3.85 -20.60 -2.05
CA VAL A 64 4.19 -21.85 -1.36
C VAL A 64 2.89 -22.58 -1.03
N THR A 65 2.81 -23.85 -1.42
CA THR A 65 1.65 -24.70 -1.16
C THR A 65 1.81 -25.42 0.17
N PHE A 66 0.78 -25.36 1.00
CA PHE A 66 0.67 -26.13 2.24
C PHE A 66 -0.51 -27.09 2.12
N THR A 67 -0.30 -28.36 2.45
CA THR A 67 -1.35 -29.39 2.42
C THR A 67 -1.92 -29.62 3.82
N THR A 68 -1.11 -29.37 4.84
CA THR A 68 -1.47 -29.52 6.24
C THR A 68 -1.13 -28.27 7.05
N ALA A 69 -1.78 -28.12 8.21
CA ALA A 69 -1.41 -27.07 9.17
C ALA A 69 0.03 -27.24 9.71
N ASP A 70 0.53 -28.48 9.74
CA ASP A 70 1.90 -28.78 10.17
C ASP A 70 2.92 -28.30 9.13
N ASP A 71 2.61 -28.36 7.83
CA ASP A 71 3.47 -27.85 6.74
C ASP A 71 3.71 -26.34 6.90
N LEU A 72 2.64 -25.58 7.16
CA LEU A 72 2.72 -24.15 7.41
C LEU A 72 3.57 -23.84 8.66
N THR A 73 3.33 -24.59 9.73
CA THR A 73 4.08 -24.42 10.99
C THR A 73 5.57 -24.68 10.80
N ALA A 74 5.93 -25.74 10.08
CA ALA A 74 7.32 -26.05 9.77
C ALA A 74 7.98 -24.96 8.92
N TYR A 75 7.27 -24.43 7.91
CA TYR A 75 7.76 -23.34 7.07
C TYR A 75 8.05 -22.06 7.88
N ILE A 76 7.14 -21.67 8.79
CA ILE A 76 7.33 -20.49 9.65
C ILE A 76 8.56 -20.64 10.54
N ILE A 77 8.74 -21.82 11.17
CA ILE A 77 9.90 -22.10 12.03
C ILE A 77 11.20 -22.03 11.23
N GLU A 78 11.22 -22.61 10.03
CA GLU A 78 12.42 -22.64 9.20
C GLU A 78 12.80 -21.24 8.69
N ARG A 79 11.82 -20.44 8.25
CA ARG A 79 12.05 -19.04 7.88
C ARG A 79 12.64 -18.23 9.02
N ALA A 80 12.09 -18.37 10.23
CA ALA A 80 12.59 -17.66 11.42
C ALA A 80 14.02 -18.07 11.83
N ARG A 81 14.47 -19.28 11.48
CA ARG A 81 15.85 -19.72 11.71
C ARG A 81 16.83 -19.16 10.68
N ASN A 82 16.37 -19.02 9.43
CA ASN A 82 17.19 -18.59 8.30
C ASN A 82 17.26 -17.06 8.14
N GLU A 83 16.41 -16.30 8.82
CA GLU A 83 16.48 -14.81 8.91
C GLU A 83 17.49 -14.30 9.96
N LYS A 84 18.38 -15.15 10.50
CA LYS A 84 19.50 -14.77 11.39
C LYS A 84 20.82 -14.66 10.65
#